data_AF-A0A3E1NS56-F1
#
_entry.id   AF-A0A3E1NS56-F1
#
_cell.length_a   1.000
_cell.length_b   1.000
_cell.length_c   1.000
_cell.angle_alpha   90.00
_cell.angle_beta   90.00
_cell.angle_gamma   90.00
#
_symmetry.space_group_name_H-M   'P 1'
#
loop_
_entity.id
_entity.type
_entity.pdbx_description
1 polymer ?
#
loop_
_entity_poly.entity_id
_entity_poly.type
_entity_poly.pdbx_seq_one_letter_code
_entity_poly.pdbx_strand_id
1 'polypeptide(L)'
;MLVQGIHLMNWGAMQDRLYLKYPDLAQAEGQGIMILVANPTRQEIAEEILHHEQLLKYGKDYFTSNPYLMEAEAQNILLKIGKDEKWSKKEMDEIIRARETWTKKLENSN
;
A
#
# COMPACT_ATOMS: atom_id res chain seq x y z
N MET A 1 -28.98 -9.15 -9.42
CA MET A 1 -28.67 -7.79 -9.90
C MET A 1 -27.16 -7.64 -9.83
N LEU A 2 -26.48 -7.62 -10.99
CA LEU A 2 -25.02 -7.71 -11.12
C LEU A 2 -24.39 -6.33 -10.91
N VAL A 3 -23.54 -6.18 -9.88
CA VAL A 3 -22.56 -5.10 -9.84
C VAL A 3 -21.26 -5.67 -10.39
N GLN A 4 -20.97 -5.35 -11.65
CA GLN A 4 -19.70 -5.64 -12.30
C GLN A 4 -18.57 -4.87 -11.58
N GLY A 5 -17.47 -5.53 -11.24
CA GLY A 5 -16.19 -4.83 -11.01
C GLY A 5 -15.44 -5.08 -9.71
N ILE A 6 -15.95 -5.87 -8.76
CA ILE A 6 -15.22 -6.19 -7.51
C ILE A 6 -14.86 -7.67 -7.51
N HIS A 7 -13.57 -8.00 -7.67
CA HIS A 7 -13.08 -9.34 -7.34
C HIS A 7 -12.85 -9.39 -5.83
N LEU A 8 -13.81 -9.97 -5.11
CA LEU A 8 -13.63 -10.40 -3.73
C LEU A 8 -12.65 -11.59 -3.75
N MET A 9 -11.35 -11.34 -3.68
CA MET A 9 -10.40 -12.42 -3.42
C MET A 9 -10.52 -12.85 -1.96
N ASN A 10 -10.58 -14.17 -1.75
CA ASN A 10 -10.67 -14.76 -0.43
C ASN A 10 -9.36 -14.51 0.34
N TRP A 11 -9.44 -13.60 1.31
CA TRP A 11 -8.37 -13.11 2.18
C TRP A 11 -7.48 -14.22 2.77
N GLY A 12 -8.06 -15.37 3.12
CA GLY A 12 -7.30 -16.48 3.74
C GLY A 12 -6.14 -16.98 2.88
N ALA A 13 -6.33 -17.11 1.56
CA ALA A 13 -5.30 -17.66 0.68
C ALA A 13 -4.13 -16.68 0.39
N MET A 14 -4.38 -15.37 0.52
CA MET A 14 -3.36 -14.34 0.32
C MET A 14 -2.64 -14.01 1.63
N GLN A 15 -3.35 -14.05 2.78
CA GLN A 15 -2.72 -14.10 4.10
C GLN A 15 -1.72 -15.25 4.15
N ASP A 16 -2.10 -16.49 3.86
CA ASP A 16 -1.18 -17.63 3.98
C ASP A 16 0.14 -17.45 3.22
N ARG A 17 0.11 -16.89 1.99
CA ARG A 17 1.34 -16.62 1.22
C ARG A 17 2.18 -15.47 1.76
N LEU A 18 1.53 -14.42 2.27
CA LEU A 18 2.22 -13.27 2.85
C LEU A 18 2.75 -13.58 4.26
N TYR A 19 2.02 -14.36 5.06
CA TYR A 19 2.44 -14.94 6.34
C TYR A 19 3.68 -15.82 6.19
N LEU A 20 3.76 -16.61 5.12
CA LEU A 20 4.93 -17.43 4.79
C LEU A 20 6.17 -16.62 4.42
N LYS A 21 5.98 -15.38 3.90
CA LYS A 21 7.08 -14.53 3.42
C LYS A 21 7.49 -13.47 4.46
N TYR A 22 6.56 -12.98 5.27
CA TYR A 22 6.72 -11.89 6.25
C TYR A 22 5.86 -12.16 7.51
N PRO A 23 6.34 -13.03 8.42
CA PRO A 23 5.55 -13.54 9.56
C PRO A 23 5.26 -12.48 10.65
N ASP A 24 5.89 -11.32 10.57
CA ASP A 24 5.75 -10.16 11.44
C ASP A 24 4.54 -9.27 11.11
N LEU A 25 3.88 -9.49 9.97
CA LEU A 25 2.66 -8.77 9.54
C LEU A 25 1.35 -9.39 10.09
N ALA A 26 1.46 -10.43 10.90
CA ALA A 26 0.39 -11.39 11.20
C ALA A 26 -0.51 -11.09 12.42
N GLN A 27 -0.33 -9.97 13.13
CA GLN A 27 -1.15 -9.67 14.31
C GLN A 27 -1.76 -8.29 14.22
N ALA A 28 -2.86 -8.20 13.48
CA ALA A 28 -3.73 -7.03 13.55
C ALA A 28 -5.19 -7.46 13.41
N GLU A 29 -5.85 -7.66 14.55
CA GLU A 29 -7.31 -7.69 14.59
C GLU A 29 -7.83 -6.28 14.31
N GLY A 30 -8.18 -6.04 13.05
CA GLY A 30 -8.81 -4.81 12.59
C GLY A 30 -9.54 -5.07 11.28
N GLN A 31 -10.87 -5.02 11.30
CA GLN A 31 -11.67 -5.11 10.08
C GLN A 31 -11.37 -3.89 9.19
N GLY A 32 -10.59 -4.11 8.12
CA GLY A 32 -10.39 -3.15 7.05
C GLY A 32 -10.69 -3.81 5.70
N ILE A 33 -11.51 -3.16 4.88
CA ILE A 33 -11.69 -3.55 3.49
C ILE A 33 -10.60 -2.83 2.70
N MET A 34 -9.67 -3.56 2.07
CA MET A 34 -8.82 -2.99 1.03
C MET A 34 -9.65 -2.83 -0.25
N ILE A 35 -9.72 -1.60 -0.75
CA ILE A 35 -10.43 -1.30 -2.00
C ILE A 35 -9.38 -1.20 -3.10
N LEU A 36 -9.38 -2.18 -4.00
CA LEU A 36 -8.53 -2.17 -5.18
C LEU A 36 -9.35 -1.73 -6.40
N VAL A 37 -8.72 -1.01 -7.32
CA VAL A 37 -9.27 -0.72 -8.64
C VAL A 37 -9.44 -2.00 -9.46
N ALA A 38 -10.27 -1.97 -10.52
CA ALA A 38 -10.44 -3.12 -11.40
C ALA A 38 -9.13 -3.40 -12.18
N ASN A 39 -8.59 -4.62 -12.05
CA ASN A 39 -7.28 -5.04 -12.57
C ASN A 39 -6.11 -4.21 -12.01
N PRO A 40 -5.89 -4.25 -10.68
CA PRO A 40 -4.84 -3.46 -10.06
C PRO A 40 -3.47 -3.96 -10.52
N THR A 41 -2.58 -3.03 -10.78
CA THR A 41 -1.15 -3.30 -10.94
C THR A 41 -0.59 -3.86 -9.63
N ARG A 42 0.55 -4.57 -9.71
CA ARG A 42 1.23 -5.03 -8.50
C ARG A 42 1.68 -3.89 -7.58
N GLN A 43 1.94 -2.70 -8.14
CA GLN A 43 2.28 -1.51 -7.36
C GLN A 43 1.08 -1.08 -6.51
N GLU A 44 -0.11 -0.96 -7.11
CA GLU A 44 -1.34 -0.59 -6.40
C GLU A 44 -1.71 -1.60 -5.31
N ILE A 45 -1.52 -2.91 -5.56
CA ILE A 45 -1.73 -3.94 -4.53
C ILE A 45 -0.77 -3.73 -3.36
N ALA A 46 0.52 -3.55 -3.66
CA ALA A 46 1.54 -3.39 -2.62
C ALA A 46 1.36 -2.08 -1.83
N GLU A 47 0.97 -1.00 -2.51
CA GLU A 47 0.66 0.29 -1.89
C GLU A 47 -0.52 0.19 -0.91
N GLU A 48 -1.62 -0.46 -1.29
CA GLU A 48 -2.75 -0.61 -0.37
C GLU A 48 -2.45 -1.51 0.83
N ILE A 49 -1.58 -2.51 0.67
CA ILE A 49 -1.08 -3.29 1.80
C ILE A 49 -0.29 -2.37 2.76
N LEU A 50 0.59 -1.52 2.24
CA LEU A 50 1.35 -0.57 3.04
C LEU A 50 0.45 0.44 3.75
N HIS A 51 -0.56 0.98 3.07
CA HIS A 51 -1.54 1.88 3.69
C HIS A 51 -2.34 1.19 4.80
N HIS A 52 -2.72 -0.08 4.60
CA HIS A 52 -3.39 -0.85 5.63
C HIS A 52 -2.47 -1.09 6.85
N GLU A 53 -1.21 -1.46 6.63
CA GLU A 53 -0.23 -1.63 7.72
C GLU A 53 0.02 -0.33 8.50
N GLN A 54 0.14 0.80 7.79
CA GLN A 54 0.28 2.12 8.41
C GLN A 54 -0.96 2.48 9.25
N LEU A 55 -2.16 2.20 8.73
CA LEU A 55 -3.41 2.43 9.44
C LEU A 55 -3.48 1.61 10.74
N LEU A 56 -3.09 0.33 10.70
CA LEU A 56 -3.06 -0.53 11.87
C LEU A 56 -2.00 -0.10 12.89
N LYS A 57 -0.83 0.31 12.41
CA LYS A 57 0.31 0.71 13.25
C LYS A 57 0.08 2.04 13.96
N TYR A 58 -0.38 3.06 13.23
CA TYR A 58 -0.48 4.42 13.74
C TYR A 58 -1.90 4.80 14.18
N GLY A 59 -2.90 4.03 13.75
CA GLY A 59 -4.31 4.33 13.99
C GLY A 59 -4.88 5.34 12.99
N LYS A 60 -6.21 5.33 12.86
CA LYS A 60 -6.96 6.15 11.90
C LYS A 60 -6.72 7.65 12.05
N ASP A 61 -6.68 8.15 13.28
CA ASP A 61 -6.56 9.59 13.53
C ASP A 61 -5.21 10.11 13.04
N TYR A 62 -4.12 9.42 13.39
CA TYR A 62 -2.79 9.79 12.93
C TYR A 62 -2.65 9.71 11.42
N PHE A 63 -3.15 8.63 10.80
CA PHE A 63 -3.13 8.43 9.36
C PHE A 63 -3.85 9.58 8.63
N THR A 64 -5.03 9.95 9.13
CA THR A 64 -5.85 11.01 8.55
C THR A 64 -5.24 12.40 8.76
N SER A 65 -4.54 12.62 9.87
CA SER A 65 -3.87 13.90 10.15
C SER A 65 -2.54 14.08 9.42
N ASN A 66 -1.89 12.99 8.98
CA ASN A 66 -0.57 13.04 8.35
C ASN A 66 -0.53 12.39 6.96
N PRO A 67 -1.50 12.68 6.05
CA PRO A 67 -1.69 11.91 4.83
C PRO A 67 -0.46 11.98 3.91
N TYR A 68 0.15 13.15 3.75
CA TYR A 68 1.32 13.31 2.88
C TYR A 68 2.58 12.61 3.42
N LEU A 69 2.72 12.53 4.74
CA LEU A 69 3.80 11.78 5.37
C LEU A 69 3.59 10.26 5.14
N MET A 70 2.38 9.76 5.36
CA MET A 70 2.04 8.35 5.16
C MET A 70 2.29 7.91 3.71
N GLU A 71 1.82 8.70 2.76
CA GLU A 71 2.02 8.47 1.32
C GLU A 71 3.52 8.50 0.95
N ALA A 72 4.29 9.49 1.43
CA ALA A 72 5.72 9.55 1.15
C ALA A 72 6.49 8.36 1.75
N GLU A 73 6.13 7.92 2.96
CA GLU A 73 6.68 6.71 3.59
C GLU A 73 6.32 5.45 2.81
N ALA A 74 5.07 5.29 2.39
CA ALA A 74 4.62 4.14 1.60
C ALA A 74 5.42 4.03 0.30
N GLN A 75 5.59 5.14 -0.43
CA GLN A 75 6.38 5.16 -1.66
C GLN A 75 7.87 4.86 -1.43
N ASN A 76 8.46 5.27 -0.30
CA ASN A 76 9.83 4.89 0.05
C ASN A 76 9.98 3.37 0.23
N ILE A 77 9.01 2.74 0.90
CA ILE A 77 9.00 1.29 1.11
C ILE A 77 8.75 0.56 -0.22
N LEU A 78 7.84 1.08 -1.04
CA LEU A 78 7.53 0.53 -2.36
C LEU A 78 8.75 0.54 -3.30
N LEU A 79 9.61 1.57 -3.24
CA LEU A 79 10.89 1.59 -3.95
C LEU A 79 11.84 0.48 -3.49
N LYS A 80 11.90 0.20 -2.19
CA LYS A 80 12.74 -0.88 -1.65
C LYS A 80 12.23 -2.24 -2.15
N ILE A 81 10.92 -2.48 -2.04
CA ILE A 81 10.27 -3.69 -2.54
C ILE A 81 10.54 -3.87 -4.04
N GLY A 82 10.29 -2.83 -4.83
CA GLY A 82 10.48 -2.90 -6.28
C GLY A 82 11.93 -3.16 -6.68
N LYS A 83 12.91 -2.63 -5.94
CA LYS A 83 14.32 -2.94 -6.15
C LYS A 83 14.63 -4.40 -5.85
N ASP A 84 14.15 -4.91 -4.72
CA ASP A 84 14.41 -6.29 -4.27
C ASP A 84 13.74 -7.32 -5.19
N GLU A 85 12.55 -6.98 -5.71
CA GLU A 85 11.78 -7.81 -6.65
C GLU A 85 12.12 -7.54 -8.12
N LYS A 86 13.12 -6.70 -8.41
CA LYS A 86 13.59 -6.38 -9.77
C LYS A 86 12.47 -5.89 -10.69
N TRP A 87 11.63 -4.99 -10.18
CA TRP A 87 10.60 -4.34 -10.99
C TRP A 87 11.22 -3.57 -12.15
N SER A 88 10.43 -3.40 -13.21
CA SER A 88 10.91 -2.75 -14.42
C SER A 88 11.23 -1.28 -14.17
N LYS A 89 12.10 -0.69 -15.00
CA LYS A 89 12.41 0.74 -14.93
C LYS A 89 11.15 1.60 -15.00
N LYS A 90 10.16 1.22 -15.83
CA LYS A 90 8.89 1.94 -15.94
C LYS A 90 8.16 1.99 -14.60
N GLU A 91 8.05 0.85 -13.93
CA GLU A 91 7.37 0.75 -12.65
C GLU A 91 8.11 1.53 -11.56
N MET A 92 9.44 1.45 -11.54
CA MET A 92 10.26 2.21 -10.60
C MET A 92 10.12 3.73 -10.84
N ASP A 93 10.10 4.18 -12.09
CA ASP A 93 9.94 5.59 -12.45
C ASP A 93 8.56 6.13 -12.01
N GLU A 94 7.50 5.31 -12.04
CA GLU A 94 6.16 5.69 -11.56
C GLU A 94 6.15 5.92 -10.04
N ILE A 95 6.76 5.02 -9.28
CA ILE A 95 6.90 5.14 -7.81
C ILE A 95 7.74 6.37 -7.44
N ILE A 96 8.84 6.62 -8.17
CA ILE A 96 9.69 7.80 -7.95
C ILE A 96 8.87 9.09 -8.14
N ARG A 97 8.10 9.20 -9.23
CA ARG A 97 7.26 10.38 -9.48
C ARG A 97 6.19 10.57 -8.41
N ALA A 98 5.57 9.48 -7.94
CA ALA A 98 4.60 9.53 -6.85
C ALA A 98 5.26 10.03 -5.56
N ARG A 99 6.42 9.47 -5.18
CA ARG A 99 7.21 9.91 -4.03
C ARG A 99 7.56 11.40 -4.09
N GLU A 100 8.06 11.88 -5.22
CA GLU A 100 8.41 13.30 -5.40
C GLU A 100 7.19 14.21 -5.22
N THR A 101 6.04 13.80 -5.76
CA THR A 101 4.77 14.53 -5.62
C THR A 101 4.36 14.63 -4.15
N TRP A 102 4.40 13.52 -3.40
CA TRP A 102 4.01 13.51 -1.99
C TRP A 102 5.01 14.25 -1.09
N THR A 103 6.30 14.12 -1.37
CA THR A 103 7.35 14.86 -0.65
C THR A 103 7.17 16.37 -0.83
N LYS A 104 6.90 16.83 -2.05
CA LYS A 104 6.64 18.25 -2.31
C LYS A 104 5.37 18.74 -1.60
N LYS A 105 4.31 17.92 -1.52
CA LYS A 105 3.10 18.28 -0.77
C LYS A 105 3.36 18.36 0.73
N LEU A 106 4.17 17.44 1.27
CA LEU A 106 4.59 17.43 2.67
C LEU A 106 5.38 18.69 3.01
N GLU A 107 6.35 19.07 2.18
CA GLU A 107 7.14 20.30 2.35
C GLU A 107 6.29 21.57 2.35
N ASN A 108 5.25 21.63 1.52
CA ASN A 108 4.33 22.78 1.44
C ASN A 108 3.24 22.77 2.52
N SER A 109 3.17 21.72 3.34
CA SER A 109 2.18 21.59 4.42
C SER A 109 2.69 21.99 5.80
N ASN A 110 4.00 22.26 5.91
CA ASN A 110 4.69 22.75 7.11
C ASN A 110 4.93 24.27 7.01
#